data_AF-A0A821VYP2-F1
#
_entry.id   AF-A0A821VYP2-F1
#
_cell.length_a   1.000
_cell.length_b   1.000
_cell.length_c   1.000
_cell.angle_alpha   90.00
_cell.angle_beta   90.00
_cell.angle_gamma   90.00
#
_symmetry.space_group_name_H-M   'P 1'
#
loop_
_entity.id
_entity.type
_entity.pdbx_description
1 polymer ?
#
loop_
_entity_poly.entity_id
_entity_poly.type
_entity_poly.pdbx_seq_one_letter_code
_entity_poly.pdbx_strand_id
1 'polypeptide(L)'
;TGQYFRDIILTEHVFPFLKNEENVIDPDEAIFVHDKSPCMRAYQTQHLLQDNDVKFWGNDIWPGNSPDLNVEEHIGRITKDAVEKKILSEPGHSRYLEETLKMHISHVLKNMETDTDLFETLLCSYPSRLRAVKNSNGRHADY
;
A
#
# COMPACT_ATOMS: atom_id res chain seq x y z
N THR A 1 8.66 7.08 14.09
CA THR A 1 8.29 6.50 12.78
C THR A 1 8.34 4.98 12.80
N GLY A 2 9.49 4.34 13.09
CA GLY A 2 9.57 2.87 13.12
C GLY A 2 8.73 2.18 14.22
N GLN A 3 8.67 2.76 15.42
CA GLN A 3 7.87 2.22 16.52
C GLN A 3 6.36 2.27 16.22
N TYR A 4 5.84 3.43 15.81
CA TYR A 4 4.43 3.58 15.42
C TYR A 4 4.02 2.57 14.34
N PHE A 5 4.89 2.36 13.35
CA PHE A 5 4.62 1.36 12.30
C PHE A 5 4.46 -0.05 12.87
N ARG A 6 5.31 -0.47 13.82
CA ARG A 6 5.19 -1.78 14.44
C ARG A 6 3.99 -1.87 15.39
N ASP A 7 3.86 -0.89 16.27
CA ASP A 7 2.92 -0.94 17.39
C ASP A 7 1.48 -0.73 16.91
N ILE A 8 1.27 0.12 15.90
CA ILE A 8 -0.08 0.44 15.38
C ILE A 8 -0.32 -0.26 14.05
N ILE A 9 0.49 0.03 13.03
CA ILE A 9 0.19 -0.46 11.67
C ILE A 9 0.29 -1.99 11.60
N LEU A 10 1.37 -2.60 12.07
CA LEU A 10 1.51 -4.04 12.03
C LEU A 10 0.63 -4.73 13.06
N THR A 11 0.76 -4.34 14.32
CA THR A 11 0.15 -5.09 15.43
C THR A 11 -1.37 -4.92 15.52
N GLU A 12 -1.90 -3.73 15.24
CA GLU A 12 -3.35 -3.46 15.37
C GLU A 12 -4.11 -3.63 14.06
N HIS A 13 -3.45 -3.59 12.90
CA HIS A 13 -4.12 -3.65 11.60
C HIS A 13 -3.68 -4.82 10.71
N VAL A 14 -2.40 -4.94 10.39
CA VAL A 14 -1.94 -5.96 9.42
C VAL A 14 -2.04 -7.38 9.99
N PHE A 15 -1.55 -7.63 11.21
CA PHE A 15 -1.61 -8.99 11.78
C PHE A 15 -3.05 -9.44 12.05
N PRO A 16 -3.94 -8.61 12.64
CA PRO A 16 -5.34 -9.00 12.81
C PRO A 16 -6.03 -9.26 11.47
N PHE A 17 -5.75 -8.47 10.44
CA PHE A 17 -6.25 -8.73 9.10
C PHE A 17 -5.76 -10.09 8.61
N LEU A 18 -4.45 -10.34 8.54
CA LEU A 18 -3.94 -11.62 8.02
C LEU A 18 -4.42 -12.84 8.83
N LYS A 19 -4.62 -12.71 10.14
CA LYS A 19 -5.06 -13.82 11.00
C LYS A 19 -6.59 -13.98 11.08
N ASN A 20 -7.36 -13.17 10.35
CA ASN A 20 -8.82 -13.27 10.36
C ASN A 20 -9.28 -14.49 9.55
N GLU A 21 -9.91 -15.45 10.22
CA GLU A 21 -10.44 -16.68 9.59
C GLU A 21 -11.54 -16.41 8.55
N GLU A 22 -12.20 -15.25 8.61
CA GLU A 22 -13.21 -14.84 7.62
C GLU A 22 -12.62 -14.21 6.35
N ASN A 23 -11.29 -14.02 6.30
CA ASN A 23 -10.66 -13.44 5.13
C ASN A 23 -10.61 -14.42 3.96
N VAL A 24 -10.73 -13.87 2.75
CA VAL A 24 -10.61 -14.62 1.48
C VAL A 24 -9.16 -14.92 1.08
N ILE A 25 -8.19 -14.42 1.86
CA ILE A 25 -6.76 -14.57 1.60
C ILE A 25 -6.21 -15.63 2.55
N ASP A 26 -5.63 -16.69 1.99
CA ASP A 26 -4.82 -17.63 2.76
C ASP A 26 -3.48 -16.97 3.10
N PRO A 27 -3.16 -16.75 4.39
CA PRO A 27 -1.89 -16.12 4.81
C PRO A 27 -0.67 -16.93 4.36
N ASP A 28 -0.81 -18.24 4.18
CA ASP A 28 0.27 -19.10 3.68
C ASP A 28 0.53 -18.91 2.19
N GLU A 29 -0.45 -18.41 1.43
CA GLU A 29 -0.31 -18.10 0.01
C GLU A 29 -0.03 -16.61 -0.25
N ALA A 30 -0.14 -15.78 0.78
CA ALA A 30 0.07 -14.34 0.70
C ALA A 30 1.55 -13.96 0.89
N ILE A 31 1.96 -12.88 0.23
CA ILE A 31 3.24 -12.22 0.47
C ILE A 31 2.97 -10.76 0.79
N PHE A 32 3.42 -10.30 1.96
CA PHE A 32 3.42 -8.90 2.33
C PHE A 32 4.54 -8.16 1.59
N VAL A 33 4.16 -7.28 0.67
CA VAL A 33 5.08 -6.51 -0.16
C VAL A 33 5.15 -5.08 0.34
N HIS A 34 6.36 -4.55 0.53
CA HIS A 34 6.58 -3.19 0.99
C HIS A 34 7.88 -2.59 0.41
N ASP A 35 8.02 -1.28 0.51
CA ASP A 35 9.20 -0.56 0.05
C ASP A 35 10.41 -0.69 1.00
N LYS A 36 11.51 0.00 0.69
CA LYS A 36 12.72 0.04 1.53
C LYS A 36 12.77 1.24 2.49
N SER A 37 11.62 1.79 2.87
CA SER A 37 11.57 2.88 3.85
C SER A 37 12.26 2.49 5.17
N PRO A 38 12.83 3.45 5.92
CA PRO A 38 13.61 3.14 7.13
C PRO A 38 12.86 2.32 8.19
N CYS A 39 11.54 2.47 8.31
CA CYS A 39 10.73 1.71 9.25
C CYS A 39 10.54 0.25 8.83
N MET A 40 10.47 -0.03 7.52
CA MET A 40 10.34 -1.38 6.96
C MET A 40 11.67 -2.14 6.96
N ARG A 41 12.78 -1.44 6.67
CA ARG A 41 14.12 -2.02 6.64
C ARG A 41 14.67 -2.37 8.03
N ALA A 42 14.14 -1.75 9.09
CA ALA A 42 14.64 -1.93 10.44
C ALA A 42 14.59 -3.40 10.88
N TYR A 43 15.70 -3.88 11.46
CA TYR A 43 15.83 -5.26 11.97
C TYR A 43 14.64 -5.68 12.84
N GLN A 44 14.24 -4.81 13.78
CA GLN A 44 13.10 -5.05 14.68
C GLN A 44 11.77 -5.28 13.92
N THR A 45 11.57 -4.60 12.79
CA THR A 45 10.35 -4.75 12.00
C THR A 45 10.37 -6.07 11.23
N GLN A 46 11.51 -6.44 10.64
CA GLN A 46 11.63 -7.70 9.93
C GLN A 46 11.50 -8.90 10.87
N HIS A 47 12.09 -8.83 12.07
CA HIS A 47 11.88 -9.85 13.09
C HIS A 47 10.42 -9.94 13.54
N LEU A 48 9.75 -8.81 13.75
CA LEU A 48 8.34 -8.81 14.14
C LEU A 48 7.44 -9.47 13.08
N LEU A 49 7.73 -9.28 11.79
CA LEU A 49 7.03 -9.96 10.69
C LEU A 49 7.29 -11.48 10.71
N GLN A 50 8.55 -11.89 10.91
CA GLN A 50 8.93 -13.31 11.00
C GLN A 50 8.30 -14.01 12.21
N ASP A 51 8.34 -13.38 13.38
CA ASP A 51 7.77 -13.91 14.63
C ASP A 51 6.23 -14.05 14.57
N ASN A 52 5.58 -13.41 13.58
CA ASN A 52 4.15 -13.51 13.32
C ASN A 52 3.83 -14.35 12.07
N ASP A 53 4.78 -15.14 11.59
CA ASP A 53 4.65 -16.03 10.43
C ASP A 53 4.23 -15.32 9.14
N VAL A 54 4.53 -14.02 9.02
CA VAL A 54 4.22 -13.26 7.81
C VAL A 54 5.33 -13.51 6.77
N LYS A 55 4.94 -14.01 5.59
CA LYS A 55 5.84 -14.07 4.42
C LYS A 55 5.92 -12.68 3.80
N PHE A 56 7.12 -12.14 3.60
CA PHE A 56 7.32 -10.79 3.06
C PHE A 56 8.55 -10.69 2.15
N TRP A 57 8.58 -9.64 1.32
CA TRP A 57 9.78 -9.30 0.56
C TRP A 57 10.76 -8.50 1.40
N GLY A 58 11.81 -9.19 1.84
CA GLY A 58 12.86 -8.62 2.66
C GLY A 58 13.76 -7.61 1.93
N ASN A 59 14.77 -7.15 2.65
CA ASN A 59 15.74 -6.17 2.15
C ASN A 59 16.58 -6.69 0.97
N ASP A 60 16.61 -7.99 0.76
CA ASP A 60 17.30 -8.71 -0.30
C ASP A 60 16.49 -8.79 -1.59
N ILE A 61 15.16 -8.68 -1.51
CA ILE A 61 14.26 -8.86 -2.67
C ILE A 61 13.83 -7.52 -3.27
N TRP A 62 13.31 -6.58 -2.46
CA TRP A 62 12.75 -5.33 -3.00
C TRP A 62 13.87 -4.44 -3.61
N PRO A 63 13.79 -3.98 -4.87
CA PRO A 63 14.79 -3.07 -5.41
C PRO A 63 14.66 -1.67 -4.79
N GLY A 64 15.79 -1.03 -4.48
CA GLY A 64 15.78 0.35 -3.97
C GLY A 64 15.37 1.33 -5.07
N ASN A 65 14.60 2.36 -4.72
CA ASN A 65 14.13 3.41 -5.64
C ASN A 65 13.25 2.91 -6.80
N SER A 66 12.38 1.93 -6.54
CA SER A 66 11.46 1.36 -7.55
C SER A 66 9.98 1.56 -7.18
N PRO A 67 9.49 2.82 -7.16
CA PRO A 67 8.07 3.08 -6.91
C PRO A 67 7.16 2.55 -8.04
N ASP A 68 7.70 2.41 -9.26
CA ASP A 68 7.03 1.81 -10.43
C ASP A 68 6.63 0.34 -10.23
N LEU A 69 7.33 -0.36 -9.33
CA LEU A 69 7.00 -1.71 -8.91
C LEU A 69 6.05 -1.75 -7.70
N ASN A 70 5.84 -0.66 -6.97
CA ASN A 70 4.92 -0.63 -5.84
C ASN A 70 3.50 -0.30 -6.32
N VAL A 71 2.62 -1.31 -6.32
CA VAL A 71 1.21 -1.11 -6.72
C VAL A 71 0.50 -0.11 -5.80
N GLU A 72 0.91 0.01 -4.54
CA GLU A 72 0.31 0.95 -3.60
C GLU A 72 0.50 2.42 -4.00
N GLU A 73 1.55 2.77 -4.75
CA GLU A 73 1.73 4.12 -5.31
C GLU A 73 0.58 4.49 -6.28
N HIS A 74 0.01 3.50 -6.97
CA HIS A 74 -1.16 3.72 -7.82
C HIS A 74 -2.42 3.99 -7.02
N ILE A 75 -2.61 3.26 -5.91
CA ILE A 75 -3.70 3.51 -4.98
C ILE A 75 -3.57 4.91 -4.38
N GLY A 76 -2.36 5.33 -4.01
CA GLY A 76 -2.07 6.68 -3.53
C GLY A 76 -2.46 7.75 -4.55
N ARG A 77 -2.07 7.60 -5.82
CA ARG A 77 -2.46 8.52 -6.90
C ARG A 77 -3.97 8.57 -7.11
N ILE A 78 -4.63 7.41 -7.20
CA ILE A 78 -6.09 7.33 -7.40
C ILE A 78 -6.83 8.00 -6.24
N THR A 79 -6.39 7.72 -5.00
CA THR A 79 -6.95 8.32 -3.80
C THR A 79 -6.78 9.84 -3.82
N LYS A 80 -5.58 10.33 -4.13
CA LYS A 80 -5.30 11.77 -4.24
C LYS A 80 -6.20 12.44 -5.28
N ASP A 81 -6.29 11.89 -6.50
CA ASP A 81 -7.10 12.46 -7.58
C ASP A 81 -8.59 12.50 -7.21
N ALA A 82 -9.10 11.46 -6.52
CA ALA A 82 -10.48 11.40 -6.06
C ALA A 82 -10.76 12.40 -4.91
N VAL A 83 -9.83 12.53 -3.96
CA VAL A 83 -9.92 13.50 -2.86
C VAL A 83 -9.86 14.92 -3.39
N GLU A 84 -8.95 15.21 -4.33
CA GLU A 84 -8.81 16.54 -4.95
C GLU A 84 -10.12 16.98 -5.63
N LYS A 85 -10.76 16.09 -6.39
CA LYS A 85 -12.08 16.37 -6.99
C LYS A 85 -13.14 16.73 -5.95
N LYS A 86 -13.16 16.05 -4.81
CA LYS A 86 -14.09 16.35 -3.71
C LYS A 86 -13.77 17.71 -3.06
N ILE A 87 -12.51 17.97 -2.73
CA ILE A 87 -12.06 19.25 -2.16
C ILE A 87 -12.39 20.43 -3.08
N LEU A 88 -12.21 20.27 -4.40
CA LEU A 88 -12.54 21.32 -5.37
C LEU A 88 -14.05 21.62 -5.45
N SER A 89 -14.89 20.66 -5.05
CA SER A 89 -16.36 20.85 -4.96
C SER A 89 -16.83 21.47 -3.64
N GLU A 90 -16.00 21.49 -2.59
CA GLU A 90 -16.37 22.02 -1.27
C GLU A 90 -16.49 23.56 -1.27
N PRO A 91 -17.58 24.14 -0.75
CA PRO A 91 -17.81 25.58 -0.83
C PRO A 91 -16.98 26.38 0.17
N GLY A 92 -16.46 27.52 -0.29
CA GLY A 92 -15.87 28.55 0.57
C GLY A 92 -14.62 28.09 1.33
N HIS A 93 -14.45 28.56 2.56
CA HIS A 93 -13.25 28.31 3.38
C HIS A 93 -13.16 26.89 3.96
N SER A 94 -14.27 26.15 3.95
CA SER A 94 -14.33 24.78 4.49
C SER A 94 -13.36 23.82 3.79
N ARG A 95 -13.09 24.06 2.49
CA ARG A 95 -12.17 23.25 1.66
C ARG A 95 -10.71 23.24 2.14
N TYR A 96 -10.31 24.20 2.98
CA TYR A 96 -8.94 24.33 3.48
C TYR A 96 -8.77 23.76 4.90
N LEU A 97 -9.85 23.22 5.50
CA LEU A 97 -9.79 22.64 6.83
C LEU A 97 -9.24 21.21 6.77
N GLU A 98 -8.36 20.88 7.72
CA GLU A 98 -7.80 19.53 7.87
C GLU A 98 -8.90 18.47 8.06
N GLU A 99 -9.95 18.80 8.80
CA GLU A 99 -11.07 17.89 9.03
C GLU A 99 -11.86 17.58 7.76
N THR A 100 -11.98 18.56 6.85
CA THR A 100 -12.58 18.33 5.52
C THR A 100 -11.72 17.38 4.70
N LEU A 101 -10.39 17.55 4.74
CA LEU A 101 -9.46 16.63 4.08
C LEU A 101 -9.58 15.19 4.63
N LYS A 102 -9.54 15.02 5.96
CA LYS A 102 -9.69 13.71 6.61
C LYS A 102 -11.03 13.06 6.25
N MET A 103 -12.12 13.82 6.29
CA MET A 103 -13.46 13.34 5.92
C MET A 103 -13.48 12.79 4.49
N HIS A 104 -12.93 13.53 3.52
CA HIS A 104 -12.90 13.08 2.13
C HIS A 104 -11.96 11.90 1.89
N ILE A 105 -10.80 11.85 2.55
CA ILE A 105 -9.92 10.67 2.51
C ILE A 105 -10.69 9.44 2.99
N SER A 106 -11.33 9.50 4.16
CA SER A 106 -12.12 8.39 4.69
C SER A 106 -13.26 7.98 3.75
N HIS A 107 -13.95 8.94 3.14
CA HIS A 107 -15.04 8.65 2.20
C HIS A 107 -14.51 7.98 0.92
N VAL A 108 -13.41 8.46 0.36
CA VAL A 108 -12.78 7.86 -0.84
C VAL A 108 -12.31 6.44 -0.54
N LEU A 109 -11.60 6.23 0.57
CA LEU A 109 -11.12 4.90 0.96
C LEU A 109 -12.29 3.94 1.21
N LYS A 110 -13.36 4.40 1.87
CA LYS A 110 -14.53 3.55 2.12
C LYS A 110 -15.25 3.13 0.84
N ASN A 111 -15.32 4.02 -0.15
CA ASN A 111 -15.89 3.70 -1.45
C ASN A 111 -14.99 2.75 -2.27
N MET A 112 -13.67 2.84 -2.06
CA MET A 112 -12.69 2.00 -2.75
C MET A 112 -12.62 0.58 -2.17
N GLU A 113 -12.93 0.39 -0.89
CA GLU A 113 -12.80 -0.90 -0.18
C GLU A 113 -13.48 -2.08 -0.91
N THR A 114 -14.58 -1.83 -1.60
CA THR A 114 -15.33 -2.86 -2.33
C THR A 114 -15.09 -2.83 -3.85
N ASP A 115 -14.15 -2.02 -4.33
CA ASP A 115 -13.80 -1.93 -5.76
C ASP A 115 -12.82 -3.05 -6.14
N THR A 116 -13.35 -4.27 -6.25
CA THR A 116 -12.57 -5.46 -6.57
C THR A 116 -11.87 -5.34 -7.93
N ASP A 117 -12.56 -4.76 -8.92
CA ASP A 117 -12.04 -4.61 -10.28
C ASP A 117 -10.77 -3.73 -10.29
N LEU A 118 -10.75 -2.65 -9.49
CA LEU A 118 -9.57 -1.81 -9.32
C LEU A 118 -8.39 -2.61 -8.77
N PHE A 119 -8.58 -3.32 -7.66
CA PHE A 119 -7.50 -4.07 -7.01
C PHE A 119 -7.01 -5.23 -7.88
N GLU A 120 -7.91 -5.97 -8.50
CA GLU A 120 -7.57 -7.06 -9.41
C GLU A 120 -6.79 -6.56 -10.63
N THR A 121 -7.25 -5.48 -11.27
CA THR A 121 -6.56 -4.87 -12.42
C THR A 121 -5.14 -4.45 -12.04
N LEU A 122 -4.99 -3.83 -10.88
CA LEU A 122 -3.69 -3.38 -10.38
C LEU A 122 -2.76 -4.55 -10.10
N LEU A 123 -3.23 -5.61 -9.42
CA LEU A 123 -2.44 -6.82 -9.16
C LEU A 123 -2.09 -7.58 -10.44
N CYS A 124 -3.05 -7.73 -11.36
CA CYS A 124 -2.85 -8.38 -12.66
C CYS A 124 -1.88 -7.60 -13.56
N SER A 125 -1.67 -6.30 -13.31
CA SER A 125 -0.65 -5.51 -14.02
C SER A 125 0.79 -5.86 -13.62
N TYR A 126 0.99 -6.49 -12.45
CA TYR A 126 2.31 -6.70 -11.85
C TYR A 126 3.31 -7.46 -12.73
N PRO A 127 2.94 -8.59 -13.38
CA PRO A 127 3.86 -9.31 -14.26
C PRO A 127 4.32 -8.47 -15.46
N SER A 128 3.46 -7.59 -15.96
CA SER A 128 3.80 -6.70 -17.08
C SER A 128 4.78 -5.59 -16.66
N ARG A 129 4.65 -5.07 -15.43
CA ARG A 129 5.63 -4.13 -14.84
C ARG A 129 7.02 -4.74 -14.74
N LEU A 130 7.11 -5.95 -14.18
CA LEU A 130 8.36 -6.69 -14.09
C LEU A 130 8.97 -6.94 -15.48
N ARG A 131 8.14 -7.27 -16.48
CA ARG A 131 8.59 -7.45 -17.86
C ARG A 131 9.13 -6.15 -18.46
N ALA A 132 8.49 -5.01 -18.20
CA ALA A 132 8.97 -3.72 -18.68
C ALA A 132 10.30 -3.33 -18.07
N VAL A 133 10.48 -3.52 -16.75
CA VAL A 133 11.78 -3.33 -16.08
C VAL A 133 12.86 -4.27 -16.65
N LYS A 134 12.50 -5.52 -16.93
CA LYS A 134 13.43 -6.46 -17.58
C LYS A 134 13.82 -5.96 -18.98
N ASN A 135 12.86 -5.53 -19.79
CA ASN A 135 13.09 -5.04 -21.15
C ASN A 135 13.88 -3.73 -21.17
N SER A 136 13.78 -2.91 -20.13
CA SER A 136 14.55 -1.68 -19.95
C SER A 136 15.95 -1.93 -19.35
N ASN A 137 16.32 -3.19 -19.09
CA ASN A 137 17.55 -3.59 -18.41
C ASN A 137 17.69 -2.96 -17.00
N GLY A 138 16.60 -2.94 -16.23
CA GLY A 138 16.57 -2.41 -14.87
C GLY A 138 16.44 -0.89 -14.77
N ARG A 139 16.18 -0.19 -15.90
CA ARG A 139 15.87 1.24 -15.91
C ARG A 139 14.38 1.48 -15.62
N HIS A 140 14.03 2.73 -15.35
CA HIS A 140 12.65 3.14 -15.14
C HIS A 140 11.72 2.60 -16.24
N ALA A 141 10.59 2.03 -15.83
CA ALA A 141 9.52 1.60 -16.72
C ALA A 141 8.31 2.52 -16.54
N ASP A 142 7.65 2.87 -17.65
CA ASP A 142 6.46 3.72 -17.63
C ASP A 142 5.26 2.92 -17.07
N TYR A 143 5.04 3.02 -15.75
CA TYR A 143 3.85 2.51 -15.05
C TYR A 143 3.37 3.51 -14.01
#